data_AF-A0A1D6F2J8-F1
#
_entry.id   AF-A0A1D6F2J8-F1
#
_cell.length_a   1.000
_cell.length_b   1.000
_cell.length_c   1.000
_cell.angle_alpha   90.00
_cell.angle_beta   90.00
_cell.angle_gamma   90.00
#
_symmetry.space_group_name_H-M   'P 1'
#
loop_
_entity.id
_entity.type
_entity.pdbx_description
1 polymer ?
#
loop_
_entity_poly.entity_id
_entity_poly.type
_entity_poly.pdbx_seq_one_letter_code
_entity_poly.pdbx_strand_id
1 'polypeptide(L)'
;MHKISYTCKCSFRYILESSSFELFFQYVELSNFDIASDALNTFKDLLTKHEDAVSEFLSSHYEQFFGLYTKLLSSTNYVTRRQSVKFLSEFLLEAPNAQIMKRYILEVHYLNIMMGLLKDSSKNIRICAFHIFKVFVANPNKPREIIQVLVENHREVLKLLHNLPTSKGEDEQLDEERDLIIKEIEKLVRLSV
;
A
#
# COMPACT_ATOMS: atom_id res chain seq x y z
N MET A 1 -6.00 -31.72 15.60
CA MET A 1 -5.76 -30.29 15.26
C MET A 1 -5.11 -30.08 13.88
N HIS A 2 -4.09 -30.84 13.48
CA HIS A 2 -3.45 -30.65 12.15
C HIS A 2 -4.41 -30.78 10.95
N LYS A 3 -5.27 -31.80 10.86
CA LYS A 3 -6.18 -31.97 9.71
C LYS A 3 -7.17 -30.80 9.52
N ILE A 4 -7.65 -30.18 10.60
CA ILE A 4 -8.59 -29.05 10.52
C ILE A 4 -7.90 -27.80 9.96
N SER A 5 -6.63 -27.57 10.33
CA SER A 5 -5.82 -26.48 9.78
C SER A 5 -5.54 -26.66 8.29
N TYR A 6 -5.26 -27.89 7.84
CA TYR A 6 -5.07 -28.19 6.41
C TYR A 6 -6.36 -28.04 5.59
N THR A 7 -7.50 -28.53 6.07
CA THR A 7 -8.79 -28.38 5.35
C THR A 7 -9.17 -26.91 5.19
N CYS A 8 -8.95 -26.08 6.22
CA CYS A 8 -9.18 -24.64 6.18
C CYS A 8 -8.31 -23.93 5.13
N LYS A 9 -7.04 -24.33 4.98
CA LYS A 9 -6.11 -23.78 3.97
C LYS A 9 -6.55 -24.11 2.53
N CYS A 10 -7.09 -25.32 2.29
CA CYS A 10 -7.59 -25.71 0.96
C CYS A 10 -8.85 -24.93 0.55
N SER A 11 -9.83 -24.77 1.45
CA SER A 11 -11.03 -23.98 1.16
C SER A 11 -10.73 -22.49 1.02
N PHE A 12 -9.71 -21.97 1.72
CA PHE A 12 -9.26 -20.60 1.55
C PHE A 12 -8.64 -20.34 0.18
N ARG A 13 -7.75 -21.23 -0.28
CA ARG A 13 -7.21 -21.16 -1.65
C ARG A 13 -8.31 -21.21 -2.70
N TYR A 14 -9.30 -22.09 -2.52
CA TYR A 14 -10.44 -22.17 -3.44
C TYR A 14 -11.20 -20.84 -3.54
N ILE A 15 -11.40 -20.14 -2.41
CA ILE A 15 -12.06 -18.82 -2.42
C ILE A 15 -11.19 -17.78 -3.13
N LEU A 16 -9.90 -17.68 -2.81
CA LEU A 16 -8.98 -16.72 -3.43
C LEU A 16 -8.92 -16.86 -4.96
N GLU A 17 -8.86 -18.09 -5.44
CA GLU A 17 -8.79 -18.41 -6.87
C GLU A 17 -10.16 -18.31 -7.58
N SER A 18 -11.25 -18.03 -6.84
CA SER A 18 -12.59 -17.93 -7.42
C SER A 18 -12.93 -16.52 -7.88
N SER A 19 -13.78 -16.41 -8.89
CA SER A 19 -14.38 -15.13 -9.30
C SER A 19 -15.15 -14.43 -8.17
N SER A 20 -15.59 -15.18 -7.16
CA SER A 20 -16.27 -14.62 -5.99
C SER A 20 -15.35 -13.76 -5.14
N PHE A 21 -14.05 -13.98 -5.17
CA PHE A 21 -13.09 -13.13 -4.47
C PHE A 21 -13.09 -11.71 -5.04
N GLU A 22 -13.18 -11.57 -6.35
CA GLU A 22 -13.22 -10.25 -7.00
C GLU A 22 -14.45 -9.42 -6.62
N LEU A 23 -15.54 -10.07 -6.18
CA LEU A 23 -16.74 -9.38 -5.72
C LEU A 23 -16.46 -8.54 -4.46
N PHE A 24 -15.46 -8.88 -3.65
CA PHE A 24 -15.09 -8.07 -2.49
C PHE A 24 -14.69 -6.65 -2.88
N PHE A 25 -14.05 -6.43 -4.04
CA PHE A 25 -13.74 -5.08 -4.53
C PHE A 25 -14.99 -4.23 -4.80
N GLN A 26 -16.14 -4.87 -5.06
CA GLN A 26 -17.43 -4.19 -5.20
C GLN A 26 -18.14 -4.05 -3.84
N TYR A 27 -18.09 -5.10 -3.01
CA TYR A 27 -18.76 -5.10 -1.71
C TYR A 27 -18.21 -4.05 -0.75
N VAL A 28 -16.90 -3.79 -0.76
CA VAL A 28 -16.28 -2.75 0.07
C VAL A 28 -16.64 -1.32 -0.35
N GLU A 29 -17.25 -1.14 -1.52
CA GLU A 29 -17.70 0.15 -2.05
C GLU A 29 -19.21 0.37 -1.88
N LEU A 30 -19.94 -0.59 -1.28
CA LEU A 30 -21.37 -0.45 -1.06
C LEU A 30 -21.68 0.75 -0.14
N SER A 31 -22.80 1.41 -0.42
CA SER A 31 -23.26 2.57 0.36
C SER A 31 -23.75 2.18 1.76
N ASN A 32 -24.15 0.93 1.96
CA ASN A 32 -24.51 0.41 3.27
C ASN A 32 -23.22 0.14 4.07
N PHE A 33 -23.02 0.93 5.13
CA PHE A 33 -21.81 0.89 5.94
C PHE A 33 -21.56 -0.46 6.61
N ASP A 34 -22.59 -1.09 7.18
CA ASP A 34 -22.44 -2.36 7.92
C ASP A 34 -21.97 -3.46 6.97
N ILE A 35 -22.61 -3.56 5.80
CA ILE A 35 -22.25 -4.54 4.77
C ILE A 35 -20.84 -4.28 4.23
N ALA A 36 -20.52 -3.03 3.90
CA ALA A 36 -19.21 -2.67 3.35
C ALA A 36 -18.07 -2.91 4.37
N SER A 37 -18.32 -2.63 5.65
CA SER A 37 -17.38 -2.85 6.75
C SER A 37 -17.13 -4.35 6.98
N ASP A 38 -18.17 -5.17 7.00
CA ASP A 38 -18.03 -6.62 7.15
C ASP A 38 -17.34 -7.25 5.94
N ALA A 39 -17.68 -6.80 4.73
CA ALA A 39 -16.99 -7.22 3.51
C ALA A 39 -15.50 -6.86 3.55
N LEU A 40 -15.16 -5.65 4.02
CA LEU A 40 -13.77 -5.20 4.15
C LEU A 40 -13.00 -6.04 5.18
N ASN A 41 -13.59 -6.34 6.34
CA ASN A 41 -12.95 -7.18 7.35
C ASN A 41 -12.69 -8.59 6.81
N THR A 42 -13.68 -9.17 6.13
CA THR A 42 -13.54 -10.47 5.48
C THR A 42 -12.48 -10.44 4.39
N PHE A 43 -12.45 -9.37 3.58
CA PHE A 43 -11.45 -9.20 2.53
C PHE A 43 -10.03 -9.11 3.09
N LYS A 44 -9.84 -8.37 4.19
CA LYS A 44 -8.55 -8.30 4.90
C LYS A 44 -8.14 -9.67 5.46
N ASP A 45 -9.06 -10.39 6.10
CA ASP A 45 -8.80 -11.73 6.62
C ASP A 45 -8.40 -12.71 5.50
N LEU A 46 -9.05 -12.61 4.33
CA LEU A 46 -8.70 -13.39 3.14
C LEU A 46 -7.30 -13.02 2.59
N LEU A 47 -6.78 -11.84 2.91
CA LEU A 47 -5.47 -11.39 2.45
C LEU A 47 -4.36 -11.56 3.51
N THR A 48 -4.68 -11.91 4.76
CA THR A 48 -3.66 -11.98 5.83
C THR A 48 -3.63 -13.31 6.58
N LYS A 49 -4.73 -14.07 6.62
CA LYS A 49 -4.84 -15.25 7.50
C LYS A 49 -3.93 -16.42 7.10
N HIS A 50 -3.71 -16.62 5.80
CA HIS A 50 -2.88 -17.71 5.28
C HIS A 50 -1.84 -17.16 4.31
N GLU A 51 -0.83 -16.49 4.88
CA GLU A 51 0.20 -15.72 4.19
C GLU A 51 0.86 -16.46 3.01
N ASP A 52 1.23 -17.74 3.17
CA ASP A 52 1.81 -18.53 2.07
C ASP A 52 0.87 -18.61 0.85
N ALA A 53 -0.43 -18.83 1.11
CA ALA A 53 -1.43 -19.00 0.06
C ALA A 53 -1.72 -17.67 -0.64
N VAL A 54 -1.75 -16.58 0.12
CA VAL A 54 -1.90 -15.22 -0.42
C VAL A 54 -0.69 -14.82 -1.24
N SER A 55 0.52 -15.11 -0.75
CA SER A 55 1.77 -14.80 -1.44
C SER A 55 1.87 -15.54 -2.79
N GLU A 56 1.46 -16.82 -2.82
CA GLU A 56 1.36 -17.61 -4.05
C GLU A 56 0.31 -17.03 -5.01
N PHE A 57 -0.91 -16.76 -4.51
CA PHE A 57 -1.99 -16.17 -5.30
C PHE A 57 -1.60 -14.81 -5.92
N LEU A 58 -1.01 -13.91 -5.13
CA LEU A 58 -0.58 -12.59 -5.60
C LEU A 58 0.61 -12.68 -6.55
N SER A 59 1.44 -13.71 -6.46
CA SER A 59 2.52 -13.92 -7.42
C SER A 59 1.98 -14.24 -8.83
N SER A 60 0.88 -14.98 -8.93
CA SER A 60 0.23 -15.31 -10.21
C SER A 60 -0.77 -14.25 -10.70
N HIS A 61 -1.43 -13.53 -9.79
CA HIS A 61 -2.51 -12.58 -10.11
C HIS A 61 -2.15 -11.10 -9.87
N TYR A 62 -0.86 -10.79 -9.73
CA TYR A 62 -0.36 -9.47 -9.34
C TYR A 62 -1.03 -8.30 -10.10
N GLU A 63 -0.98 -8.34 -11.44
CA GLU A 63 -1.49 -7.26 -12.30
C GLU A 63 -2.99 -7.06 -12.14
N GLN A 64 -3.75 -8.16 -12.11
CA GLN A 64 -5.20 -8.12 -11.95
C GLN A 64 -5.58 -7.60 -10.57
N PHE A 65 -4.94 -8.14 -9.51
CA PHE A 65 -5.22 -7.76 -8.13
C PHE A 65 -4.93 -6.27 -7.90
N PHE A 66 -3.73 -5.79 -8.22
CA PHE A 66 -3.38 -4.39 -7.99
C PHE A 66 -4.06 -3.43 -8.96
N GLY A 67 -4.45 -3.88 -10.16
CA GLY A 67 -5.33 -3.14 -11.05
C GLY A 67 -6.71 -2.86 -10.42
N LEU A 68 -7.29 -3.84 -9.72
CA LEU A 68 -8.52 -3.64 -8.95
C LEU A 68 -8.28 -2.83 -7.66
N TYR A 69 -7.19 -3.12 -6.95
CA TYR A 69 -6.86 -2.46 -5.68
C TYR A 69 -6.60 -0.96 -5.86
N THR A 70 -5.97 -0.56 -6.97
CA THR A 70 -5.78 0.84 -7.33
C THR A 70 -7.09 1.62 -7.38
N LYS A 71 -8.20 0.99 -7.82
CA LYS A 71 -9.51 1.64 -7.82
C LYS A 71 -9.94 2.01 -6.41
N LEU A 72 -9.73 1.13 -5.43
CA LEU A 72 -10.02 1.39 -4.02
C LEU A 72 -9.18 2.54 -3.45
N LEU A 73 -7.89 2.61 -3.83
CA LEU A 73 -7.00 3.71 -3.43
C LEU A 73 -7.45 5.07 -3.99
N SER A 74 -8.16 5.06 -5.11
CA SER A 74 -8.72 6.26 -5.76
C SER A 74 -10.22 6.46 -5.52
N SER A 75 -10.84 5.66 -4.66
CA SER A 75 -12.29 5.66 -4.45
C SER A 75 -12.81 7.02 -3.99
N THR A 76 -13.98 7.43 -4.45
CA THR A 76 -14.67 8.61 -3.93
C THR A 76 -15.21 8.39 -2.51
N ASN A 77 -15.41 7.14 -2.10
CA ASN A 77 -15.81 6.80 -0.74
C ASN A 77 -14.61 6.97 0.20
N TYR A 78 -14.70 7.97 1.09
CA TYR A 78 -13.63 8.30 2.03
C TYR A 78 -13.25 7.12 2.94
N VAL A 79 -14.24 6.37 3.44
CA VAL A 79 -13.98 5.25 4.36
C VAL A 79 -13.24 4.15 3.63
N THR A 80 -13.71 3.75 2.45
CA THR A 80 -13.07 2.72 1.62
C THR A 80 -11.66 3.13 1.22
N ARG A 81 -11.49 4.36 0.73
CA ARG A 81 -10.16 4.90 0.39
C ARG A 81 -9.21 4.89 1.58
N ARG A 82 -9.63 5.44 2.73
CA ARG A 82 -8.81 5.47 3.94
C ARG A 82 -8.40 4.09 4.42
N GLN A 83 -9.35 3.16 4.48
CA GLN A 83 -9.10 1.81 4.98
C GLN A 83 -8.22 0.99 4.03
N SER A 84 -8.36 1.20 2.72
CA SER A 84 -7.54 0.52 1.71
C SER A 84 -6.10 1.03 1.74
N VAL A 85 -5.88 2.34 1.82
CA VAL A 85 -4.52 2.90 1.95
C VAL A 85 -3.86 2.42 3.24
N LYS A 86 -4.60 2.42 4.37
CA LYS A 86 -4.10 1.90 5.65
C LYS A 86 -3.69 0.44 5.53
N PHE A 87 -4.59 -0.41 5.03
CA PHE A 87 -4.32 -1.84 4.89
C PHE A 87 -3.11 -2.09 3.99
N LEU A 88 -3.03 -1.42 2.84
CA LEU A 88 -1.89 -1.58 1.93
C LEU A 88 -0.56 -1.22 2.59
N SER A 89 -0.54 -0.17 3.43
CA SER A 89 0.66 0.27 4.13
C SER A 89 1.15 -0.73 5.18
N GLU A 90 0.25 -1.51 5.76
CA GLU A 90 0.58 -2.61 6.68
C GLU A 90 0.97 -3.85 5.87
N PHE A 91 0.12 -4.24 4.92
CA PHE A 91 0.25 -5.46 4.12
C PHE A 91 1.59 -5.58 3.36
N LEU A 92 2.05 -4.50 2.71
CA LEU A 92 3.30 -4.54 1.95
C LEU A 92 4.55 -4.66 2.84
N LEU A 93 4.47 -4.27 4.12
CA LEU A 93 5.62 -4.26 5.02
C LEU A 93 5.78 -5.57 5.81
N GLU A 94 4.82 -6.49 5.70
CA GLU A 94 4.89 -7.80 6.31
C GLU A 94 5.91 -8.71 5.62
N ALA A 95 6.67 -9.47 6.41
CA ALA A 95 7.75 -10.33 5.92
C ALA A 95 7.35 -11.33 4.81
N PRO A 96 6.19 -12.01 4.88
CA PRO A 96 5.72 -12.92 3.83
C PRO A 96 5.45 -12.24 2.49
N ASN A 97 5.16 -10.93 2.51
CA ASN A 97 4.83 -10.14 1.33
C ASN A 97 6.03 -9.39 0.76
N ALA A 98 7.24 -9.62 1.29
CA ALA A 98 8.45 -8.90 0.90
C ALA A 98 8.74 -9.01 -0.61
N GLN A 99 8.42 -10.13 -1.27
CA GLN A 99 8.61 -10.27 -2.73
C GLN A 99 7.62 -9.41 -3.52
N ILE A 100 6.37 -9.33 -3.06
CA ILE A 100 5.33 -8.50 -3.65
C ILE A 100 5.71 -7.03 -3.50
N MET A 101 6.13 -6.63 -2.30
CA MET A 101 6.61 -5.27 -2.03
C MET A 101 7.82 -4.91 -2.89
N LYS A 102 8.80 -5.81 -3.03
CA LYS A 102 9.96 -5.61 -3.92
C LYS A 102 9.56 -5.40 -5.37
N ARG A 103 8.51 -6.06 -5.88
CA ARG A 103 7.97 -5.80 -7.22
C ARG A 103 7.26 -4.45 -7.28
N TYR A 104 6.38 -4.18 -6.31
CA TYR A 104 5.56 -2.97 -6.22
C TYR A 104 6.38 -1.68 -6.25
N ILE A 105 7.50 -1.65 -5.53
CA ILE A 105 8.34 -0.45 -5.41
C ILE A 105 9.22 -0.17 -6.64
N LEU A 106 9.16 -1.01 -7.68
CA LEU A 106 9.85 -0.79 -8.95
C LEU A 106 8.96 -0.08 -9.97
N GLU A 107 7.66 0.07 -9.70
CA GLU A 107 6.69 0.56 -10.67
C GLU A 107 6.35 2.04 -10.47
N VAL A 108 6.64 2.85 -11.49
CA VAL A 108 6.38 4.30 -11.51
C VAL A 108 4.89 4.63 -11.28
N HIS A 109 3.99 3.78 -11.78
CA HIS A 109 2.55 3.96 -11.58
C HIS A 109 2.18 4.04 -10.10
N TYR A 110 2.67 3.10 -9.29
CA TYR A 110 2.38 3.07 -7.86
C TYR A 110 3.07 4.19 -7.09
N LEU A 111 4.28 4.61 -7.50
CA LEU A 111 4.93 5.80 -6.94
C LEU A 111 4.05 7.04 -7.12
N ASN A 112 3.53 7.24 -8.34
CA ASN A 112 2.67 8.38 -8.66
C ASN A 112 1.36 8.37 -7.83
N ILE A 113 0.78 7.20 -7.60
CA ILE A 113 -0.39 7.06 -6.70
C ILE A 113 -0.02 7.51 -5.29
N MET A 114 1.11 7.03 -4.73
CA MET A 114 1.52 7.42 -3.37
C MET A 114 1.81 8.92 -3.27
N MET A 115 2.48 9.51 -4.27
CA MET A 115 2.70 10.94 -4.35
C MET A 115 1.40 11.75 -4.47
N GLY A 116 0.38 11.21 -5.15
CA GLY A 116 -0.96 11.77 -5.18
C GLY A 116 -1.64 11.72 -3.81
N LEU A 117 -1.57 10.59 -3.11
CA LEU A 117 -2.16 10.40 -1.78
C LEU A 117 -1.48 11.25 -0.69
N LEU A 118 -0.20 11.59 -0.84
CA LEU A 118 0.47 12.58 0.01
C LEU A 118 -0.16 13.98 -0.05
N LYS A 119 -0.97 14.26 -1.08
CA LYS A 119 -1.73 15.52 -1.23
C LYS A 119 -3.15 15.44 -0.67
N ASP A 120 -3.59 14.29 -0.15
CA ASP A 120 -4.96 14.11 0.35
C ASP A 120 -5.23 15.03 1.56
N SER A 121 -6.49 15.44 1.72
CA SER A 121 -6.91 16.31 2.83
C SER A 121 -6.87 15.59 4.18
N SER A 122 -6.98 14.27 4.18
CA SER A 122 -6.96 13.44 5.39
C SER A 122 -5.54 13.20 5.90
N LYS A 123 -5.27 13.66 7.12
CA LYS A 123 -4.02 13.38 7.85
C LYS A 123 -3.66 11.88 7.85
N ASN A 124 -4.64 11.01 8.10
CA ASN A 124 -4.41 9.57 8.19
C ASN A 124 -4.01 8.96 6.83
N ILE A 125 -4.66 9.40 5.74
CA ILE A 125 -4.30 8.93 4.39
C ILE A 125 -2.87 9.36 4.06
N ARG A 126 -2.51 10.62 4.34
CA ARG A 126 -1.15 11.12 4.10
C ARG A 126 -0.08 10.33 4.86
N ILE A 127 -0.32 9.99 6.13
CA ILE A 127 0.61 9.20 6.94
C ILE A 127 0.78 7.78 6.38
N CYS A 128 -0.31 7.08 6.08
CA CYS A 128 -0.24 5.74 5.48
C CYS A 128 0.43 5.76 4.09
N ALA A 129 0.15 6.78 3.27
CA ALA A 129 0.81 6.96 1.98
C ALA A 129 2.32 7.20 2.15
N PHE A 130 2.73 7.96 3.17
CA PHE A 130 4.14 8.15 3.50
C PHE A 130 4.83 6.83 3.85
N HIS A 131 4.20 5.94 4.62
CA HIS A 131 4.77 4.63 4.96
C HIS A 131 5.05 3.75 3.74
N ILE A 132 4.27 3.87 2.67
CA ILE A 132 4.53 3.16 1.42
C ILE A 132 5.59 3.94 0.61
N PHE A 133 5.42 5.25 0.47
CA PHE A 133 6.33 6.13 -0.28
C PHE A 133 7.78 6.04 0.21
N LYS A 134 8.01 5.98 1.53
CA LYS A 134 9.36 5.88 2.10
C LYS A 134 10.12 4.64 1.58
N VAL A 135 9.42 3.55 1.27
CA VAL A 135 10.05 2.32 0.76
C VAL A 135 10.55 2.48 -0.67
N PHE A 136 9.83 3.23 -1.51
CA PHE A 136 10.31 3.60 -2.85
C PHE A 136 11.63 4.38 -2.76
N VAL A 137 11.68 5.38 -1.87
CA VAL A 137 12.87 6.23 -1.69
C VAL A 137 14.00 5.49 -0.98
N ALA A 138 13.71 4.57 -0.07
CA ALA A 138 14.72 3.79 0.65
C ALA A 138 15.30 2.62 -0.18
N ASN A 139 14.67 2.24 -1.30
CA ASN A 139 15.11 1.11 -2.11
C ASN A 139 16.54 1.32 -2.65
N PRO A 140 17.54 0.49 -2.28
CA PRO A 140 18.91 0.65 -2.79
C PRO A 140 19.01 0.42 -4.31
N ASN A 141 18.11 -0.39 -4.87
CA ASN A 141 18.06 -0.76 -6.29
C ASN A 141 16.94 -0.02 -7.03
N LYS A 142 16.76 1.28 -6.74
CA LYS A 142 15.77 2.14 -7.41
C LYS A 142 15.97 2.14 -8.95
N PRO A 143 14.91 1.85 -9.74
CA PRO A 143 14.93 2.05 -11.19
C PRO A 143 15.24 3.50 -11.57
N ARG A 144 15.80 3.71 -12.77
CA ARG A 144 16.16 5.06 -13.26
C ARG A 144 14.92 5.94 -13.40
N GLU A 145 13.83 5.36 -13.83
CA GLU A 145 12.54 6.01 -14.03
C GLU A 145 11.95 6.50 -12.69
N ILE A 146 12.13 5.73 -11.62
CA ILE A 146 11.74 6.13 -10.26
C ILE A 146 12.60 7.32 -9.79
N ILE A 147 13.91 7.26 -10.00
CA ILE A 147 14.83 8.36 -9.67
C ILE A 147 14.43 9.63 -10.44
N GLN A 148 14.17 9.52 -11.73
CA GLN A 148 13.76 10.64 -12.58
C GLN A 148 12.48 11.31 -12.06
N VAL A 149 11.43 10.53 -11.75
CA VAL A 149 10.18 11.08 -11.20
C VAL A 149 10.43 11.81 -9.87
N LEU A 150 11.24 11.24 -8.98
CA LEU A 150 11.58 11.87 -7.70
C LEU A 150 12.36 13.19 -7.89
N VAL A 151 13.32 13.22 -8.81
CA VAL A 151 14.13 14.42 -9.11
C VAL A 151 13.30 15.50 -9.78
N GLU A 152 12.46 15.15 -10.76
CA GLU A 152 11.61 16.12 -11.46
C GLU A 152 10.58 16.77 -10.52
N ASN A 153 10.07 16.01 -9.54
CA ASN A 153 9.03 16.47 -8.62
C ASN A 153 9.55 16.89 -7.24
N HIS A 154 10.88 16.92 -7.02
CA HIS A 154 11.48 17.06 -5.69
C HIS A 154 10.95 18.25 -4.88
N ARG A 155 10.76 19.43 -5.51
CA ARG A 155 10.30 20.64 -4.81
C ARG A 155 8.93 20.43 -4.15
N GLU A 156 8.00 19.85 -4.89
CA GLU A 156 6.65 19.60 -4.39
C GLU A 156 6.67 18.46 -3.37
N VAL A 157 7.42 17.38 -3.63
CA VAL A 157 7.54 16.26 -2.69
C VAL A 157 8.12 16.72 -1.35
N LEU A 158 9.22 17.47 -1.35
CA LEU A 158 9.83 18.00 -0.12
C LEU A 158 8.86 18.90 0.64
N LYS A 159 8.11 19.75 -0.05
CA LYS A 159 7.06 20.57 0.56
C LYS A 159 5.99 19.70 1.22
N LEU A 160 5.54 18.61 0.58
CA LEU A 160 4.55 17.70 1.15
C LEU A 160 5.10 16.98 2.39
N LEU A 161 6.36 16.53 2.35
CA LEU A 161 7.03 15.86 3.47
C LEU A 161 7.17 16.79 4.67
N HIS A 162 7.63 18.04 4.48
CA HIS A 162 7.71 19.01 5.58
C HIS A 162 6.35 19.35 6.20
N ASN A 163 5.26 19.26 5.42
CA ASN A 163 3.89 19.48 5.90
C ASN A 163 3.17 18.18 6.32
N LEU A 164 3.91 17.06 6.42
CA LEU A 164 3.35 15.80 6.84
C LEU A 164 2.90 15.93 8.31
N PRO A 165 1.67 15.52 8.67
CA PRO A 165 1.16 15.79 10.01
C PRO A 165 1.85 14.97 11.09
N THR A 166 2.26 15.64 12.16
CA THR A 166 2.79 15.01 13.39
C THR A 166 1.63 14.71 14.38
N SER A 167 1.55 13.49 14.88
CA SER A 167 0.73 12.92 15.95
C SER A 167 1.45 12.80 17.31
N LYS A 168 1.29 13.79 18.20
CA LYS A 168 1.97 13.82 19.52
C LYS A 168 1.97 12.45 20.23
N GLY A 169 3.16 11.88 20.46
CA GLY A 169 3.38 10.65 21.24
C GLY A 169 4.08 9.52 20.48
N GLU A 170 3.60 9.15 19.29
CA GLU A 170 4.18 8.11 18.41
C GLU A 170 5.14 8.72 17.34
N ASP A 171 5.43 10.01 17.47
CA ASP A 171 5.91 10.88 16.39
C ASP A 171 7.40 10.86 16.11
N GLU A 172 8.24 10.52 17.10
CA GLU A 172 9.69 10.65 16.93
C GLU A 172 10.19 9.75 15.80
N GLN A 173 9.67 8.52 15.71
CA GLN A 173 10.03 7.61 14.62
C GLN A 173 9.58 8.14 13.25
N LEU A 174 8.36 8.67 13.15
CA LEU A 174 7.84 9.19 11.88
C LEU A 174 8.64 10.42 11.43
N ASP A 175 8.98 11.31 12.36
CA ASP A 175 9.81 12.48 12.10
C ASP A 175 11.24 12.08 11.66
N GLU A 176 11.86 11.11 12.33
CA GLU A 176 13.17 10.58 11.94
C GLU A 176 13.14 9.94 10.55
N GLU A 177 12.14 9.09 10.28
CA GLU A 177 11.95 8.48 8.98
C GLU A 177 11.75 9.55 7.89
N ARG A 178 10.91 10.56 8.14
CA ARG A 178 10.68 11.67 7.22
C ARG A 178 11.99 12.39 6.91
N ASP A 179 12.77 12.72 7.92
CA ASP A 179 14.00 13.48 7.76
C ASP A 179 15.06 12.69 6.99
N LEU A 180 15.12 11.36 7.17
CA LEU A 180 15.94 10.46 6.36
C LEU A 180 15.50 10.46 4.89
N ILE A 181 14.20 10.38 4.62
CA ILE A 181 13.65 10.40 3.26
C ILE A 181 13.92 11.73 2.58
N ILE A 182 13.79 12.86 3.28
CA ILE A 182 14.13 14.20 2.77
C ILE A 182 15.60 14.24 2.33
N LYS A 183 16.52 13.81 3.21
CA LYS A 183 17.96 13.80 2.92
C LYS A 183 18.30 12.94 1.70
N GLU A 184 17.66 11.78 1.56
CA GLU A 184 17.89 10.90 0.41
C GLU A 184 17.39 11.54 -0.90
N ILE A 185 16.22 12.18 -0.91
CA ILE A 185 15.72 12.91 -2.10
C ILE A 185 16.68 14.05 -2.47
N GLU A 186 17.12 14.86 -1.51
CA GLU A 186 18.08 15.94 -1.77
C GLU A 186 19.41 15.44 -2.31
N LYS A 187 19.85 14.26 -1.88
CA LYS A 187 21.05 13.61 -2.41
C LYS A 187 20.84 13.16 -3.85
N LEU A 188 19.69 12.55 -4.19
CA LEU A 188 19.38 12.16 -5.57
C LEU A 188 19.38 13.37 -6.52
N VAL A 189 18.81 14.50 -6.08
CA VAL A 189 18.81 15.75 -6.85
C VAL A 189 20.26 16.24 -7.06
N ARG A 190 21.08 16.27 -6.01
CA ARG A 190 22.49 16.69 -6.11
C ARG A 190 23.33 15.83 -7.05
N LEU A 191 23.05 14.53 -7.13
CA LEU A 191 23.77 13.60 -8.01
C LEU A 191 23.29 13.65 -9.47
N SER A 192 22.16 14.33 -9.74
CA SER A 192 21.55 14.43 -11.06
C SER A 192 21.78 15.78 -11.74
N VAL A 193 22.42 16.73 -11.04
CA VAL A 193 22.90 18.03 -11.55
C VAL A 193 24.37 17.91 -11.89
#